data_AF-A0A702DE10-F1
#
_entry.id   AF-A0A702DE10-F1
#
_cell.length_a   1.000
_cell.length_b   1.000
_cell.length_c   1.000
_cell.angle_alpha   90.00
_cell.angle_beta   90.00
_cell.angle_gamma   90.00
#
_symmetry.space_group_name_H-M   'P 1'
#
loop_
_entity.id
_entity.type
_entity.pdbx_description
1 polymer ?
#
loop_
_entity_poly.entity_id
_entity_poly.type
_entity_poly.pdbx_seq_one_letter_code
_entity_poly.pdbx_strand_id
1 'polypeptide(L)'
;GNVLFPGPDLKKSMTIAGANRFLGRVEASLGIGEFSAHDFRRTLATRLSEEGVAPHVIEKMLGHELGGVLSVYNKHEWIAEQKIAYELYAEKIFWHIKKISG
;
A
#
# COMPACT_ATOMS: atom_id res chain seq x y z
N GLY A 1 -2.58 11.45 20.96
CA GLY A 1 -2.65 12.59 20.01
C GLY A 1 -3.41 12.16 18.78
N ASN A 2 -4.03 13.07 18.04
CA ASN A 2 -4.83 12.77 16.84
C ASN A 2 -3.97 12.43 15.59
N VAL A 3 -2.74 11.96 15.79
CA VAL A 3 -1.72 11.72 14.75
C VAL A 3 -1.12 10.35 15.01
N LEU A 4 -1.20 9.46 14.01
CA LEU A 4 -0.71 8.09 14.12
C LEU A 4 0.82 8.00 13.97
N PHE A 5 1.40 8.80 13.06
CA PHE A 5 2.84 8.86 12.80
C PHE A 5 3.36 10.28 13.09
N PRO A 6 3.71 10.58 14.35
CA PRO A 6 4.21 11.90 14.72
C PRO A 6 5.61 12.17 14.17
N GLY A 7 5.88 13.44 13.86
CA GLY A 7 7.24 13.94 13.61
C GLY A 7 7.96 14.31 14.92
N PRO A 8 9.01 15.16 14.85
CA PRO A 8 9.68 15.66 16.05
C PRO A 8 8.77 16.40 17.03
N ASP A 9 7.74 17.07 16.50
CA ASP A 9 6.60 17.57 17.28
C ASP A 9 5.51 16.49 17.33
N LEU A 10 5.27 15.91 18.51
CA LEU A 10 4.32 14.82 18.71
C LEU A 10 2.86 15.18 18.40
N LYS A 11 2.55 16.46 18.19
CA LYS A 11 1.23 16.94 17.78
C LYS A 11 1.08 17.08 16.26
N LYS A 12 2.16 16.93 15.49
CA LYS A 12 2.17 17.10 14.03
C LYS A 12 2.58 15.82 13.33
N SER A 13 1.93 15.54 12.20
CA SER A 13 2.28 14.42 11.33
C SER A 13 3.71 14.53 10.82
N MET A 14 4.36 13.38 10.64
CA MET A 14 5.62 13.27 9.91
C MET A 14 5.48 13.89 8.51
N THR A 15 6.51 14.60 8.06
CA THR A 15 6.56 15.16 6.71
C THR A 15 6.93 14.09 5.67
N ILE A 16 6.54 14.31 4.41
CA ILE A 16 6.95 13.44 3.29
C ILE A 16 8.48 13.35 3.20
N ALA A 17 9.19 14.46 3.39
CA ALA A 17 10.66 14.46 3.42
C ALA A 17 11.22 13.59 4.56
N GLY A 18 10.58 13.57 5.73
CA GLY A 18 10.93 12.68 6.84
C GLY A 18 10.74 11.21 6.48
N ALA A 19 9.60 10.87 5.89
CA ALA A 19 9.30 9.51 5.41
C ALA A 19 10.30 9.04 4.34
N ASN A 20 10.60 9.90 3.36
CA ASN A 20 11.56 9.59 2.29
C ASN A 20 12.98 9.36 2.84
N ARG A 21 13.43 10.19 3.80
CA ARG A 21 14.72 9.96 4.47
C ARG A 21 14.76 8.65 5.25
N PHE A 22 13.64 8.25 5.85
CA PHE A 22 13.55 6.95 6.52
C PHE A 22 13.68 5.81 5.51
N LEU A 23 12.94 5.87 4.40
CA LEU A 23 13.04 4.86 3.33
C LEU A 23 14.45 4.77 2.74
N GLY A 24 15.11 5.89 2.48
CA GLY A 24 16.49 5.88 1.97
C GLY A 24 17.50 5.20 2.91
N ARG A 25 17.28 5.25 4.23
CA ARG A 25 18.11 4.50 5.19
C ARG A 25 17.83 3.00 5.12
N VAL A 26 16.57 2.61 4.96
CA VAL A 26 16.19 1.20 4.79
C VAL A 26 16.77 0.66 3.49
N GLU A 27 16.61 1.37 2.39
CA GLU A 27 17.15 1.03 1.08
C GLU A 27 18.67 0.78 1.12
N ALA A 28 19.42 1.72 1.70
CA ALA A 28 20.87 1.61 1.86
C ALA A 28 21.31 0.36 2.66
N SER A 29 20.45 -0.14 3.55
CA SER A 29 20.71 -1.35 4.34
C SER A 29 20.36 -2.66 3.63
N LEU A 30 19.51 -2.62 2.60
CA LEU A 30 18.97 -3.83 1.97
C LEU A 30 19.79 -4.29 0.76
N GLY A 31 20.49 -3.39 0.07
CA GLY A 31 21.29 -3.74 -1.11
C GLY A 31 20.48 -4.26 -2.30
N ILE A 32 19.20 -3.90 -2.41
CA ILE A 32 18.27 -4.38 -3.44
C ILE A 32 18.01 -3.38 -4.58
N GLY A 33 18.77 -2.27 -4.61
CA GLY A 33 18.57 -1.16 -5.54
C GLY A 33 17.59 -0.10 -5.03
N GLU A 34 17.41 0.95 -5.83
CA GLU A 34 16.59 2.11 -5.46
C GLU A 34 15.10 1.80 -5.49
N PHE A 35 14.37 2.23 -4.47
CA PHE A 35 12.90 2.18 -4.45
C PHE A 35 12.30 3.30 -3.61
N SER A 36 11.04 3.63 -3.90
CA SER A 36 10.29 4.70 -3.25
C SER A 36 9.07 4.17 -2.50
N ALA A 37 8.42 5.07 -1.74
CA ALA A 37 7.13 4.76 -1.12
C ALA A 37 6.06 4.32 -2.14
N HIS A 38 6.14 4.84 -3.36
CA HIS A 38 5.18 4.55 -4.43
C HIS A 38 5.34 3.12 -4.96
N ASP A 39 6.53 2.54 -4.89
CA ASP A 39 6.77 1.16 -5.35
C ASP A 39 6.09 0.13 -4.44
N PHE A 40 5.84 0.44 -3.17
CA PHE A 40 4.97 -0.40 -2.32
C PHE A 40 3.53 -0.43 -2.83
N ARG A 41 3.01 0.69 -3.34
CA ARG A 41 1.65 0.74 -3.92
C ARG A 41 1.57 -0.05 -5.22
N ARG A 42 2.59 0.07 -6.08
CA ARG A 42 2.70 -0.73 -7.31
C ARG A 42 2.80 -2.22 -6.99
N THR A 43 3.63 -2.58 -6.02
CA THR A 43 3.80 -3.96 -5.57
C THR A 43 2.49 -4.55 -5.07
N LEU A 44 1.75 -3.83 -4.22
CA LEU A 44 0.43 -4.26 -3.76
C LEU A 44 -0.51 -4.55 -4.93
N ALA A 45 -0.59 -3.63 -5.90
CA ALA A 45 -1.47 -3.77 -7.05
C ALA A 45 -1.10 -4.98 -7.92
N THR A 46 0.18 -5.13 -8.26
CA THR A 46 0.67 -6.26 -9.06
C THR A 46 0.41 -7.58 -8.35
N ARG A 47 0.76 -7.70 -7.07
CA ARG A 47 0.59 -8.95 -6.31
C ARG A 47 -0.87 -9.34 -6.16
N LEU A 48 -1.77 -8.40 -5.85
CA LEU A 48 -3.19 -8.72 -5.75
C LEU A 48 -3.82 -9.04 -7.10
N SER A 49 -3.35 -8.43 -8.17
CA SER A 49 -3.76 -8.81 -9.53
C SER A 49 -3.33 -10.24 -9.88
N GLU A 50 -2.12 -10.67 -9.50
CA GLU A 50 -1.63 -12.05 -9.68
C GLU A 50 -2.50 -13.07 -8.92
N GLU A 51 -3.08 -12.67 -7.78
CA GLU A 51 -4.00 -13.49 -6.99
C GLU A 51 -5.46 -13.42 -7.48
N GLY A 52 -5.73 -12.73 -8.59
CA GLY A 52 -7.05 -12.65 -9.21
C GLY A 52 -8.01 -11.65 -8.57
N VAL A 53 -7.54 -10.72 -7.74
CA VAL A 53 -8.37 -9.62 -7.24
C VAL A 53 -8.78 -8.73 -8.42
N ALA A 54 -10.08 -8.39 -8.48
CA ALA A 54 -10.61 -7.65 -9.61
C ALA A 54 -9.97 -6.25 -9.73
N PRO A 55 -9.61 -5.79 -10.95
CA PRO A 55 -8.89 -4.52 -11.13
C PRO A 55 -9.58 -3.31 -10.52
N HIS A 56 -10.92 -3.22 -10.62
CA HIS A 56 -11.67 -2.10 -10.04
C HIS A 56 -11.63 -2.07 -8.51
N VAL A 57 -11.49 -3.23 -7.85
CA VAL A 57 -11.27 -3.30 -6.39
C VAL A 57 -9.87 -2.80 -6.06
N ILE A 58 -8.86 -3.20 -6.83
CA ILE A 58 -7.48 -2.72 -6.65
C ILE A 58 -7.40 -1.20 -6.85
N GLU A 59 -8.02 -0.65 -7.89
CA GLU A 59 -8.08 0.81 -8.11
C GLU A 59 -8.70 1.54 -6.91
N LYS A 60 -9.76 0.97 -6.33
CA LYS A 60 -10.38 1.51 -5.12
C LYS A 60 -9.49 1.41 -3.87
N MET A 61 -8.76 0.30 -3.70
CA MET A 61 -7.75 0.17 -2.63
C MET A 61 -6.63 1.21 -2.77
N LEU A 62 -6.27 1.53 -4.01
CA LEU A 62 -5.33 2.60 -4.31
C LEU A 62 -5.96 4.00 -4.06
N GLY A 63 -7.27 4.11 -3.89
CA GLY A 63 -7.96 5.40 -3.77
C GLY A 63 -8.01 6.16 -5.09
N HIS A 64 -7.93 5.44 -6.21
CA HIS A 64 -8.13 6.01 -7.53
C HIS A 64 -9.63 6.11 -7.85
N GLU A 65 -9.98 7.12 -8.64
CA GLU A 65 -11.29 7.17 -9.29
C GLU A 65 -11.30 6.25 -10.50
N LEU A 66 -12.44 5.58 -10.74
CA LEU A 66 -12.59 4.75 -11.93
C LEU A 66 -12.61 5.64 -13.19
N GLY A 67 -11.91 5.22 -14.25
CA GLY A 67 -11.83 6.00 -15.48
C GLY A 67 -13.10 5.93 -16.34
N GLY A 68 -13.36 7.02 -17.06
CA GLY A 68 -14.33 7.05 -18.17
C GLY A 68 -15.78 6.82 -17.76
N VAL A 69 -16.55 6.14 -18.62
CA VAL A 69 -17.98 5.89 -18.41
C VAL A 69 -18.25 5.07 -17.14
N LEU A 70 -17.27 4.30 -16.68
CA LEU A 70 -17.40 3.45 -15.50
C LEU A 70 -17.67 4.27 -14.22
N SER A 71 -17.06 5.45 -14.05
CA SER A 71 -17.33 6.30 -12.87
C SER A 71 -18.71 6.94 -12.86
N VAL A 72 -19.34 7.10 -14.03
CA VAL A 72 -20.68 7.69 -14.14
C VAL A 72 -21.72 6.77 -13.50
N TYR A 73 -21.61 5.46 -13.76
CA TYR A 73 -22.61 4.47 -13.34
C TYR A 73 -22.18 3.65 -12.13
N ASN A 74 -20.86 3.49 -11.89
CA ASN A 74 -20.37 2.63 -10.82
C ASN A 74 -19.86 3.44 -9.62
N LYS A 75 -20.81 3.70 -8.72
CA LYS A 75 -20.58 4.40 -7.44
C LYS A 75 -20.40 3.44 -6.27
N HIS A 76 -20.34 2.15 -6.52
CA HIS A 76 -20.05 1.19 -5.47
C HIS A 76 -18.60 1.39 -5.00
N GLU A 77 -18.35 1.21 -3.71
CA GLU A 77 -17.00 1.36 -3.16
C GLU A 77 -16.32 0.00 -2.92
N TRP A 78 -17.04 -1.11 -3.06
CA TRP A 78 -16.51 -2.48 -2.87
C TRP A 78 -15.76 -2.66 -1.53
N ILE A 79 -16.26 -2.02 -0.46
CA ILE A 79 -15.55 -2.02 0.84
C ILE A 79 -15.35 -3.45 1.37
N ALA A 80 -16.28 -4.36 1.12
CA ALA A 80 -16.17 -5.75 1.54
C ALA A 80 -15.05 -6.48 0.77
N GLU A 81 -14.98 -6.30 -0.54
CA GLU A 81 -13.96 -6.89 -1.40
C GLU A 81 -12.58 -6.25 -1.15
N GLN A 82 -12.52 -4.94 -0.91
CA GLN A 82 -11.29 -4.26 -0.47
C GLN A 82 -10.77 -4.87 0.82
N LYS A 83 -11.63 -5.10 1.82
CA LYS A 83 -11.25 -5.74 3.08
C LYS A 83 -10.65 -7.13 2.85
N ILE A 84 -11.32 -7.97 2.07
CA ILE A 84 -10.83 -9.33 1.73
C ILE A 84 -9.47 -9.25 1.04
N ALA A 85 -9.29 -8.33 0.09
CA ALA A 85 -8.03 -8.14 -0.61
C ALA A 85 -6.89 -7.63 0.30
N TYR A 86 -7.18 -6.73 1.25
CA TYR A 86 -6.20 -6.31 2.26
C TYR A 86 -5.78 -7.46 3.17
N GLU A 87 -6.73 -8.30 3.60
CA GLU A 87 -6.46 -9.49 4.42
C GLU A 87 -5.57 -10.48 3.66
N LEU A 88 -5.89 -10.75 2.39
CA LEU A 88 -5.06 -11.59 1.51
C LEU A 88 -3.63 -11.03 1.34
N TYR A 89 -3.49 -9.72 1.12
CA TYR A 89 -2.16 -9.11 0.99
C TYR A 89 -1.34 -9.25 2.27
N ALA A 90 -1.96 -9.03 3.43
CA ALA A 90 -1.31 -9.21 4.73
C ALA A 90 -0.85 -10.67 4.93
N GLU A 91 -1.70 -11.64 4.61
CA GLU A 91 -1.34 -13.07 4.68
C GLU A 91 -0.13 -13.41 3.82
N LYS A 92 -0.04 -12.87 2.60
CA LYS A 92 1.11 -13.07 1.70
C LYS A 92 2.39 -12.48 2.29
N ILE A 93 2.33 -11.27 2.83
CA ILE A 93 3.49 -10.65 3.52
C ILE A 93 3.95 -11.55 4.67
N PHE A 94 3.03 -11.99 5.54
CA PHE A 94 3.37 -12.86 6.67
C PHE A 94 3.91 -14.21 6.23
N TRP A 95 3.42 -14.76 5.11
CA TRP A 95 3.97 -15.98 4.52
C TRP A 95 5.44 -15.80 4.10
N HIS A 96 5.78 -14.70 3.42
CA HIS A 96 7.16 -14.39 3.06
C HIS A 96 8.06 -14.21 4.29
N ILE A 97 7.58 -13.49 5.31
CA ILE A 97 8.32 -13.32 6.57
C ILE A 97 8.64 -14.67 7.19
N LYS A 98 7.64 -15.55 7.34
CA LYS A 98 7.83 -16.90 7.89
C LYS A 98 8.83 -17.74 7.11
N LYS A 99 8.89 -17.57 5.78
CA LYS A 99 9.85 -18.29 4.92
C LYS A 99 11.28 -17.80 5.11
N ILE A 100 11.47 -16.52 5.43
CA ILE A 100 12.79 -15.91 5.66
C ILE A 100 13.25 -16.10 7.11
N SER A 101 12.33 -16.09 8.07
CA SER A 101 12.63 -16.26 9.50
C SER A 101 12.73 -17.72 9.95
N GLY A 102 12.71 -18.67 9.02
CA GLY A 102 12.79 -20.11 9.26
C GLY A 102 14.22 -20.59 9.46
#